data_AF-A0A259JX73-F1
#
_entry.id   AF-A0A259JX73-F1
#
_cell.length_a   1.000
_cell.length_b   1.000
_cell.length_c   1.000
_cell.angle_alpha   90.00
_cell.angle_beta   90.00
_cell.angle_gamma   90.00
#
_symmetry.space_group_name_H-M   'P 1'
#
loop_
_entity.id
_entity.type
_entity.pdbx_description
1 polymer ?
#
loop_
_entity_poly.entity_id
_entity_poly.type
_entity_poly.pdbx_seq_one_letter_code
_entity_poly.pdbx_strand_id
1 'polypeptide(L)' 'MSATKILWGQILAVFAIVLATTWAATQYVAWRLGFQDQLGSPWLELAQWRIYHPPAFFWWWYFYDAYAPAIFTEGAFIA' A
#
# COMPACT_ATOMS: atom_id res chain seq x y z
N MET A 1 -39.23 -7.02 14.36
CA MET A 1 -38.26 -6.81 13.27
C MET A 1 -36.93 -7.40 13.72
N SER A 2 -36.44 -8.47 13.08
CA SER A 2 -35.16 -9.08 13.45
C SER A 2 -34.04 -8.07 13.18
N ALA A 3 -33.24 -7.78 14.20
CA ALA A 3 -32.03 -6.98 14.05
C ALA A 3 -31.16 -7.56 12.92
N THR A 4 -30.78 -6.71 11.97
CA THR A 4 -29.82 -7.05 10.92
C THR A 4 -28.55 -7.60 11.57
N LYS A 5 -28.25 -8.89 11.35
CA LYS A 5 -26.98 -9.47 11.81
C LYS A 5 -25.86 -8.83 11.01
N ILE A 6 -25.03 -8.02 11.67
CA ILE A 6 -23.82 -7.45 11.05
C ILE A 6 -22.88 -8.60 10.70
N LEU A 7 -22.45 -8.64 9.43
CA LEU A 7 -21.57 -9.68 8.89
C LEU A 7 -20.10 -9.37 9.23
N TRP A 8 -19.78 -9.34 10.52
CA TRP A 8 -18.45 -8.94 11.03
C TRP A 8 -17.29 -9.70 10.37
N GLY A 9 -17.42 -11.01 10.18
CA GLY A 9 -16.38 -11.80 9.53
C GLY A 9 -16.09 -11.35 8.10
N GLN A 10 -17.13 -11.00 7.32
CA GLN A 10 -16.96 -10.52 5.95
C GLN A 10 -16.35 -9.11 5.93
N ILE A 11 -16.79 -8.23 6.84
CA ILE A 11 -16.23 -6.87 6.96
C ILE A 11 -14.74 -6.95 7.28
N LEU A 12 -14.35 -7.77 8.26
CA LEU A 12 -12.94 -7.97 8.62
C LEU A 12 -12.14 -8.61 7.48
N ALA A 13 -12.71 -9.57 6.76
CA ALA A 13 -12.02 -10.21 5.63
C ALA A 13 -11.76 -9.22 4.49
N VAL A 14 -12.78 -8.46 4.07
CA VAL A 14 -12.63 -7.44 3.01
C VAL A 14 -11.64 -6.36 3.46
N PHE A 15 -11.75 -5.89 4.69
CA PHE A 15 -10.82 -4.90 5.24
C PHE A 15 -9.37 -5.41 5.25
N ALA A 16 -9.14 -6.65 5.68
CA ALA A 16 -7.82 -7.26 5.71
C ALA A 16 -7.24 -7.42 4.30
N ILE A 17 -8.05 -7.80 3.31
CA ILE A 17 -7.63 -7.93 1.91
C ILE A 17 -7.20 -6.56 1.37
N VAL A 18 -8.03 -5.52 1.55
CA VAL A 18 -7.72 -4.16 1.10
C VAL A 18 -6.44 -3.65 1.76
N LEU A 19 -6.29 -3.88 3.06
CA LEU A 19 -5.08 -3.46 3.79
C LEU A 19 -3.83 -4.18 3.28
N ALA A 20 -3.90 -5.50 3.08
CA ALA A 20 -2.77 -6.31 2.65
C ALA A 20 -2.32 -5.99 1.22
N THR A 21 -3.26 -5.85 0.29
CA THR A 21 -3.01 -5.50 -1.13
C THR A 21 -2.43 -4.09 -1.25
N THR A 22 -3.02 -3.12 -0.57
CA THR A 22 -2.50 -1.74 -0.50
C THR A 22 -1.08 -1.70 0.09
N TRP A 23 -0.80 -2.52 1.12
CA TRP A 23 0.52 -2.59 1.72
C TRP A 23 1.55 -3.24 0.79
N ALA A 24 1.16 -4.32 0.10
CA ALA A 24 1.97 -4.98 -0.90
C ALA A 24 2.32 -4.03 -2.05
N ALA A 25 1.34 -3.27 -2.56
CA ALA A 25 1.56 -2.24 -3.59
C ALA A 25 2.55 -1.18 -3.12
N THR A 26 2.43 -0.72 -1.87
CA THR A 26 3.38 0.22 -1.28
C THR A 26 4.80 -0.35 -1.24
N GLN A 27 4.99 -1.54 -0.68
CA GLN A 27 6.32 -2.14 -0.59
C GLN A 27 6.91 -2.44 -1.98
N TYR A 28 6.06 -2.85 -2.92
CA TYR A 28 6.44 -3.06 -4.31
C TYR A 28 6.97 -1.79 -4.97
N VAL A 29 6.21 -0.68 -4.89
CA VAL A 29 6.64 0.61 -5.46
C VAL A 29 7.90 1.11 -4.78
N ALA A 30 7.99 1.01 -3.45
CA ALA A 30 9.18 1.42 -2.70
C ALA A 30 10.43 0.65 -3.17
N TRP A 31 10.31 -0.66 -3.35
CA TRP A 31 11.38 -1.51 -3.87
C TRP A 31 11.76 -1.15 -5.31
N ARG A 32 10.77 -0.95 -6.19
CA ARG A 32 10.99 -0.58 -7.60
C ARG A 32 11.62 0.81 -7.77
N LEU A 33 11.40 1.71 -6.81
CA LEU A 33 12.03 3.02 -6.74
C LEU A 33 13.33 3.01 -5.91
N GLY A 34 13.84 1.84 -5.52
CA GLY A 34 15.13 1.68 -4.85
C GLY A 34 15.18 2.23 -3.43
N PHE A 35 14.04 2.33 -2.74
CA PHE A 35 13.94 2.87 -1.38
C PHE A 35 14.56 4.26 -1.20
N GLN A 36 14.51 5.09 -2.24
CA GLN A 36 15.09 6.43 -2.26
C GLN A 36 14.54 7.33 -1.13
N ASP A 37 15.36 8.25 -0.64
CA ASP A 37 15.01 9.12 0.50
C ASP A 37 13.82 10.07 0.20
N GLN A 38 13.53 10.35 -1.08
CA GLN A 38 12.38 11.15 -1.49
C GLN A 38 11.04 10.51 -1.12
N LEU A 39 10.99 9.18 -0.91
CA LEU A 39 9.79 8.49 -0.43
C LEU A 39 9.43 8.85 1.03
N GLY A 40 10.31 9.59 1.71
CA GLY A 40 10.17 9.99 3.10
C GLY A 40 10.73 8.94 4.05
N SER A 41 10.59 9.22 5.35
CA SER A 41 11.07 8.33 6.40
C SER A 41 10.26 7.03 6.42
N PRO A 42 10.93 5.86 6.47
CA PRO A 42 10.24 4.59 6.66
C PRO A 42 9.55 4.56 8.03
N TRP A 43 8.46 3.80 8.10
CA TRP A 43 7.78 3.55 9.36
C TRP A 43 8.56 2.57 10.24
N LEU A 44 9.20 1.58 9.62
CA LEU A 44 10.03 0.59 10.29
C LEU A 44 11.24 0.26 9.40
N GLU A 45 12.41 0.12 10.01
CA GLU A 45 13.60 -0.39 9.32
C GLU A 45 13.92 -1.78 9.88
N LEU A 46 13.86 -2.79 9.02
CA LEU A 46 14.25 -4.16 9.35
C LEU A 46 15.55 -4.51 8.63
N ALA A 47 16.66 -4.50 9.35
CA ALA A 47 18.02 -4.68 8.83
C ALA A 47 18.37 -3.68 7.72
N GLN A 48 18.15 -4.01 6.46
CA GLN A 48 18.39 -3.14 5.30
C GLN A 48 17.10 -2.85 4.51
N TRP A 49 15.96 -3.30 5.02
CA TRP A 49 14.67 -3.15 4.37
C TRP A 49 13.86 -2.01 5.02
N ARG A 50 13.46 -1.05 4.20
CA ARG A 50 12.64 0.10 4.60
C ARG A 50 11.17 -0.22 4.41
N ILE A 51 10.42 -0.28 5.50
CA ILE A 51 8.98 -0.59 5.51
C ILE A 51 8.20 0.71 5.65
N TYR A 52 7.20 0.86 4.78
CA TYR A 52 6.32 2.03 4.71
C TYR A 52 4.89 1.61 5.06
N HIS A 53 4.12 2.56 5.56
CA HIS A 53 2.71 2.35 5.91
C HIS A 53 1.85 2.22 4.64
N PRO A 54 0.77 1.41 4.65
CA PRO A 54 0.03 1.06 3.43
C PRO A 54 -0.50 2.26 2.61
N PRO A 55 -1.02 3.34 3.21
CA PRO A 55 -1.48 4.49 2.40
C PRO A 55 -0.41 5.25 1.61
N ALA A 56 0.89 5.03 1.87
CA ALA A 56 1.97 5.80 1.25
C ALA A 56 1.99 5.67 -0.30
N PHE A 57 1.54 4.53 -0.82
CA PHE A 57 1.38 4.29 -2.26
C PHE A 57 0.62 5.43 -2.96
N PHE A 58 -0.50 5.89 -2.39
CA PHE A 58 -1.33 6.92 -3.01
C PHE A 58 -0.63 8.29 -3.06
N TRP A 59 0.14 8.63 -2.03
CA TRP A 59 0.88 9.90 -2.00
C TRP A 59 2.00 9.88 -3.03
N TRP A 60 2.74 8.78 -3.09
CA TRP A 60 3.76 8.60 -4.10
C TRP A 60 3.18 8.60 -5.50
N TRP A 61 2.02 7.98 -5.72
CA TRP A 61 1.35 8.03 -7.01
C TRP A 61 1.07 9.48 -7.39
N TYR A 62 0.43 10.25 -6.51
CA TYR A 62 0.12 11.65 -6.77
C TYR A 62 1.36 12.49 -7.14
N PHE A 63 2.49 12.30 -6.44
CA PHE A 63 3.69 13.10 -6.67
C PHE A 63 4.61 12.59 -7.79
N TYR A 64 4.69 11.26 -7.98
CA TYR A 64 5.77 10.64 -8.75
C TYR A 64 5.33 9.85 -9.99
N ASP A 65 4.03 9.62 -10.18
CA ASP A 65 3.52 8.83 -11.31
C ASP A 65 3.96 9.34 -12.68
N ALA A 66 4.01 10.66 -12.85
CA ALA A 66 4.50 11.27 -14.08
C ALA A 66 5.96 10.88 -14.45
N TYR A 67 6.78 10.50 -13.47
CA TYR A 67 8.18 10.10 -13.69
C TYR A 67 8.36 8.59 -13.87
N ALA A 68 7.43 7.78 -13.37
CA ALA A 68 7.54 6.32 -13.38
C ALA A 68 6.18 5.60 -13.56
N PRO A 69 5.41 5.94 -14.60
CA PRO A 69 4.00 5.56 -14.69
C PRO A 69 3.78 4.04 -14.75
N ALA A 70 4.71 3.30 -15.36
CA ALA A 70 4.65 1.84 -15.41
C ALA A 70 4.75 1.20 -14.02
N ILE A 71 5.59 1.75 -13.12
CA ILE A 71 5.76 1.23 -11.76
C ILE A 71 4.49 1.44 -10.95
N PHE A 72 3.87 2.61 -11.06
CA PHE A 72 2.62 2.91 -10.36
C PHE A 72 1.43 2.16 -10.93
N THR A 73 1.38 1.95 -12.25
CA THR A 73 0.36 1.10 -12.88
C THR A 73 0.45 -0.35 -12.39
N GLU A 74 1.66 -0.91 -12.29
CA GLU A 74 1.86 -2.24 -11.72
C GLU A 74 1.47 -2.29 -10.23
N GLY A 75 1.85 -1.27 -9.45
CA GLY A 75 1.40 -1.13 -8.06
C GLY A 75 -0.12 -1.06 -7.93
N ALA A 76 -0.79 -0.41 -8.88
CA ALA A 76 -2.24 -0.30 -8.93
C ALA A 76 -2.94 -1.62 -9.22
N PHE A 77 -2.32 -2.52 -9.98
CA PHE A 77 -2.84 -3.88 -10.17
C PHE A 77 -2.69 -4.76 -8.93
N ILE A 78 -1.80 -4.40 -8.01
CA ILE A 78 -1.59 -5.12 -6.74
C ILE A 78 -2.60 -4.67 -5.68
N ALA A 79 -2.95 -3.37 -5.66
CA ALA A 79 -3.87 -2.75 -4.71
C ALA A 79 -5.35 -3.03 -5.06
#